data_AF-A0A970UVW9-F1
#
_entry.id   AF-A0A970UVW9-F1
#
_cell.length_a   1.000
_cell.length_b   1.000
_cell.length_c   1.000
_cell.angle_alpha   90.00
_cell.angle_beta   90.00
_cell.angle_gamma   90.00
#
_symmetry.space_group_name_H-M   'P 1'
#
loop_
_entity.id
_entity.type
_entity.pdbx_description
1 polymer ?
#
loop_
_entity_poly.entity_id
_entity_poly.type
_entity_poly.pdbx_seq_one_letter_code
_entity_poly.pdbx_strand_id
1 'polypeptide(L)'
;MKKFNIKIFFYILTGLIMLNSCLNSDIEEAVEYKDYYNTLDDADNAIKGLYGQFMELAEQVVVLNELRGEYLDVTENASLDLIEINNHQPDKANPWISVQKFYGVIQNCNDILYNFDLMLKENKLTTEEHKERYSDVGALRTWLYYQLGVHFGEVPYIVDPVVDISDIDKYKGNVLNLDQLIPTLISFMENLPTLEPYLNSQLIANTLDGYSLVPFFINKKCLLGDLYLFNNEYEKAATIYRDVLSEGEDLAATDRRQHRKNRLYSWVWTGGEVDYFAVLYSRYKQQDLSTLYNAWRGMFSLPADNQGVREEMIWEMTFDYKFAPKYPFIELFSNQGKGKYLLKPSDYAISDLWGAQVQNNGFPYDCRGISGGVEEQADGTYLVAKYSYDYDAINKPFQQSGKWFLYRAAILNLRYAEAANRAGYPRLAWALVNDGIKGEAFRWRHEDGSEYRGDSIAQSSWGPGNNYPEPYYFDARNSEQPYLRSPWRDGAGVRGRVNLPNIDMSHITTHQDSIAFVEKMILNEAGLELAFEGHRWTDLIRYARRYQKENGSGGSFLNETLRGKYLKAGQPAPDLSAERSWYFTLPNE
;
A
#
# COMPACT_ATOMS: atom_id res chain seq x y z
N MET A 1 29.52 29.01 -35.01
CA MET A 1 28.58 28.21 -35.83
C MET A 1 29.24 26.90 -36.25
N LYS A 2 28.96 25.82 -35.52
CA LYS A 2 29.10 24.44 -36.00
C LYS A 2 27.85 23.71 -35.49
N LYS A 3 26.92 23.41 -36.40
CA LYS A 3 25.73 22.59 -36.13
C LYS A 3 26.19 21.14 -36.10
N PHE A 4 26.01 20.45 -34.99
CA PHE A 4 26.13 18.99 -34.93
C PHE A 4 24.79 18.41 -35.41
N ASN A 5 24.81 17.73 -36.56
CA ASN A 5 23.72 16.89 -37.02
C ASN A 5 24.05 15.46 -36.59
N ILE A 6 23.22 14.87 -35.73
CA ILE A 6 23.29 13.44 -35.39
C ILE A 6 22.30 12.71 -36.31
N LYS A 7 22.83 11.81 -37.13
CA LYS A 7 22.06 10.76 -37.82
C LYS A 7 22.64 9.43 -37.35
N ILE A 8 21.83 8.57 -36.73
CA ILE A 8 22.26 7.23 -36.32
C ILE A 8 21.71 6.20 -37.31
N PHE A 9 22.62 5.33 -37.76
CA PHE A 9 22.38 4.20 -38.66
C PHE A 9 22.49 2.91 -37.85
N PHE A 10 21.57 1.98 -38.11
CA PHE A 10 21.47 0.65 -37.49
C PHE A 10 22.61 -0.27 -37.97
N TYR A 11 23.35 -0.92 -37.06
CA TYR A 11 24.00 -2.20 -37.34
C TYR A 11 24.03 -3.10 -36.10
N ILE A 12 23.59 -4.33 -36.33
CA ILE A 12 23.39 -5.45 -35.41
C ILE A 12 24.73 -6.05 -34.97
N LEU A 13 24.91 -6.28 -33.65
CA LEU A 13 25.72 -7.40 -33.17
C LEU A 13 25.23 -7.89 -31.79
N THR A 14 25.05 -9.20 -31.72
CA THR A 14 24.45 -10.04 -30.68
C THR A 14 25.12 -9.89 -29.30
N GLY A 15 24.33 -9.52 -28.28
CA GLY A 15 24.76 -9.38 -26.89
C GLY A 15 23.98 -8.32 -26.06
N LEU A 16 23.00 -7.65 -26.67
CA LEU A 16 22.40 -6.38 -26.17
C LEU A 16 20.89 -6.45 -25.87
N ILE A 17 20.31 -7.65 -25.75
CA ILE A 17 18.85 -7.82 -25.88
C ILE A 17 18.07 -7.37 -24.62
N MET A 18 18.69 -7.34 -23.43
CA MET A 18 18.03 -6.92 -22.16
C MET A 18 17.48 -5.48 -22.16
N LEU A 19 17.93 -4.62 -23.09
CA LEU A 19 17.66 -3.18 -23.05
C LEU A 19 16.94 -2.63 -24.28
N ASN A 20 16.82 -3.40 -25.36
CA ASN A 20 16.03 -2.97 -26.53
C ASN A 20 14.53 -2.89 -26.22
N SER A 21 14.04 -3.67 -25.25
CA SER A 21 12.66 -3.51 -24.80
C SER A 21 12.46 -2.15 -24.12
N CYS A 22 13.42 -1.62 -23.37
CA CYS A 22 13.24 -0.38 -22.60
C CYS A 22 13.27 0.92 -23.43
N LEU A 23 13.50 0.88 -24.74
CA LEU A 23 13.87 2.06 -25.55
C LEU A 23 12.92 2.42 -26.70
N ASN A 24 11.77 1.76 -26.85
CA ASN A 24 10.79 2.17 -27.87
C ASN A 24 9.77 3.17 -27.31
N SER A 25 10.21 4.41 -27.11
CA SER A 25 9.31 5.58 -27.08
C SER A 25 9.72 6.56 -28.17
N ASP A 26 8.77 6.97 -29.01
CA ASP A 26 8.99 8.01 -30.00
C ASP A 26 9.25 9.33 -29.26
N ILE A 27 10.46 9.87 -29.39
CA ILE A 27 10.85 11.16 -28.80
C ILE A 27 10.19 12.26 -29.66
N GLU A 28 9.06 12.82 -29.20
CA GLU A 28 8.47 14.03 -29.78
C GLU A 28 9.44 15.22 -29.67
N GLU A 29 9.42 16.11 -30.67
CA GLU A 29 10.37 17.21 -30.88
C GLU A 29 10.79 17.93 -29.59
N ALA A 30 12.04 17.70 -29.16
CA ALA A 30 12.61 18.29 -27.97
C ALA A 30 12.76 19.82 -28.13
N VAL A 31 12.08 20.58 -27.28
CA VAL A 31 12.60 21.87 -26.80
C VAL A 31 14.04 21.61 -26.33
N GLU A 32 15.01 22.45 -26.68
CA GLU A 32 16.41 22.19 -26.33
C GLU A 32 16.52 21.81 -24.84
N TYR A 33 17.01 20.60 -24.55
CA TYR A 33 17.05 20.00 -23.20
C TYR A 33 17.60 20.93 -22.11
N LYS A 34 18.46 21.88 -22.49
CA LYS A 34 19.04 22.92 -21.64
C LYS A 34 18.01 23.93 -21.09
N ASP A 35 16.91 24.14 -21.79
CA ASP A 35 15.90 25.13 -21.43
C ASP A 35 14.81 24.58 -20.49
N TYR A 36 14.82 23.27 -20.21
CA TYR A 36 13.77 22.60 -19.44
C TYR A 36 13.93 22.72 -17.90
N TYR A 37 15.12 23.03 -17.39
CA TYR A 37 15.42 23.06 -15.94
C TYR A 37 16.06 24.39 -15.53
N ASN A 38 15.27 25.46 -15.52
CA ASN A 38 15.78 26.82 -15.25
C ASN A 38 15.21 27.46 -13.99
N THR A 39 13.96 27.14 -13.64
CA THR A 39 13.23 27.78 -12.54
C THR A 39 12.63 26.76 -11.58
N LEU A 40 12.21 27.22 -10.40
CA LEU A 40 11.47 26.39 -9.44
C LEU A 40 10.19 25.80 -10.05
N ASP A 41 9.48 26.59 -10.87
CA ASP A 41 8.26 26.15 -11.54
C ASP A 41 8.53 25.03 -12.55
N ASP A 42 9.67 25.10 -13.26
CA ASP A 42 10.08 24.01 -14.15
C ASP A 42 10.34 22.72 -13.39
N ALA A 43 11.01 22.81 -12.23
CA ALA A 43 11.24 21.65 -11.36
C ALA A 43 9.93 21.05 -10.84
N ASP A 44 8.97 21.90 -10.45
CA ASP A 44 7.64 21.46 -10.00
C ASP A 44 6.83 20.82 -11.13
N ASN A 45 6.93 21.35 -12.35
CA ASN A 45 6.26 20.79 -13.52
C ASN A 45 6.89 19.45 -13.95
N ALA A 46 8.21 19.30 -13.83
CA ALA A 46 8.89 18.02 -14.06
C ALA A 46 8.38 16.93 -13.10
N ILE A 47 8.20 17.25 -11.81
CA ILE A 47 7.62 16.33 -10.83
C ILE A 47 6.17 15.97 -11.19
N LYS A 48 5.33 16.95 -11.55
CA LYS A 48 3.95 16.66 -11.99
C LYS A 48 3.92 15.74 -13.21
N GLY A 49 4.78 15.99 -14.19
CA GLY A 49 4.93 15.14 -15.38
C GLY A 49 5.37 13.72 -15.03
N LEU A 50 6.33 13.58 -14.11
CA LEU A 50 6.77 12.29 -13.59
C LEU A 50 5.62 11.51 -12.94
N TYR A 51 4.85 12.14 -12.06
CA TYR A 51 3.72 11.47 -11.43
C TYR A 51 2.58 11.19 -12.44
N GLY A 52 2.42 12.00 -13.48
CA GLY A 52 1.53 11.70 -14.61
C GLY A 52 1.90 10.38 -15.31
N GLN A 53 3.20 10.15 -15.56
CA GLN A 53 3.69 8.87 -16.09
C GLN A 53 3.53 7.73 -15.07
N PHE A 54 3.77 8.00 -13.79
CA PHE A 54 3.61 7.02 -12.72
C PHE A 54 2.15 6.51 -12.62
N MET A 55 1.16 7.37 -12.82
CA MET A 55 -0.26 6.99 -12.85
C MET A 55 -0.58 5.96 -13.95
N GLU A 56 0.17 5.91 -15.05
CA GLU A 56 -0.02 4.91 -16.11
C GLU A 56 0.35 3.48 -15.67
N LEU A 57 1.04 3.33 -14.52
CA LEU A 57 1.35 2.04 -13.90
C LEU A 57 0.22 1.50 -13.02
N ALA A 58 -0.81 2.31 -12.72
CA ALA A 58 -1.82 1.98 -11.72
C ALA A 58 -2.49 0.61 -11.95
N GLU A 59 -2.92 0.34 -13.19
CA GLU A 59 -3.52 -0.95 -13.54
C GLU A 59 -2.54 -2.11 -13.43
N GLN A 60 -1.30 -1.90 -13.89
CA GLN A 60 -0.27 -2.94 -13.90
C GLN A 60 0.11 -3.32 -12.47
N VAL A 61 0.29 -2.34 -11.59
CA VAL A 61 0.63 -2.55 -10.18
C VAL A 61 -0.47 -3.31 -9.45
N VAL A 62 -1.73 -2.91 -9.60
CA VAL A 62 -2.86 -3.59 -8.93
C VAL A 62 -3.02 -5.02 -9.46
N VAL A 63 -3.00 -5.22 -10.78
CA VAL A 63 -3.13 -6.56 -11.38
C VAL A 63 -2.01 -7.48 -10.90
N LEU A 64 -0.74 -7.05 -10.99
CA LEU A 64 0.38 -7.90 -10.61
C LEU A 64 0.42 -8.21 -9.11
N ASN A 65 -0.03 -7.29 -8.25
CA ASN A 65 -0.03 -7.52 -6.81
C ASN A 65 -1.27 -8.24 -6.27
N GLU A 66 -2.41 -8.18 -6.95
CA GLU A 66 -3.67 -8.73 -6.43
C GLU A 66 -4.11 -10.02 -7.14
N LEU A 67 -3.95 -10.09 -8.47
CA LEU A 67 -4.44 -11.25 -9.25
C LEU A 67 -3.64 -12.53 -8.97
N ARG A 68 -2.40 -12.37 -8.51
CA ARG A 68 -1.53 -13.46 -8.05
C ARG A 68 -1.87 -13.94 -6.64
N GLY A 69 -2.65 -13.16 -5.89
CA GLY A 69 -3.16 -13.50 -4.57
C GLY A 69 -4.46 -14.30 -4.64
N GLU A 70 -5.02 -14.60 -3.46
CA GLU A 70 -6.24 -15.40 -3.31
C GLU A 70 -7.55 -14.59 -3.35
N TYR A 71 -7.49 -13.25 -3.30
CA TYR A 71 -8.67 -12.39 -3.18
C TYR A 71 -9.30 -11.99 -4.51
N LEU A 72 -8.51 -11.87 -5.57
CA LEU A 72 -8.95 -11.45 -6.91
C LEU A 72 -8.87 -12.64 -7.87
N ASP A 73 -9.78 -12.72 -8.84
CA ASP A 73 -9.81 -13.76 -9.87
C ASP A 73 -10.26 -13.18 -11.22
N VAL A 74 -10.08 -13.95 -12.28
CA VAL A 74 -10.53 -13.60 -13.63
C VAL A 74 -12.02 -13.89 -13.83
N THR A 75 -12.66 -13.13 -14.71
CA THR A 75 -13.99 -13.44 -15.23
C THR A 75 -13.89 -14.19 -16.56
N GLU A 76 -15.03 -14.60 -17.12
CA GLU A 76 -15.12 -15.15 -18.47
C GLU A 76 -14.75 -14.14 -19.57
N ASN A 77 -14.75 -12.83 -19.26
CA ASN A 77 -14.39 -11.77 -20.19
C ASN A 77 -12.88 -11.46 -20.21
N ALA A 78 -12.11 -12.04 -19.28
CA ALA A 78 -10.69 -11.77 -19.15
C ALA A 78 -9.91 -12.16 -20.42
N SER A 79 -8.88 -11.38 -20.75
CA SER A 79 -7.96 -11.75 -21.83
C SER A 79 -7.11 -12.96 -21.43
N LEU A 80 -6.55 -13.64 -22.43
CA LEU A 80 -5.56 -14.71 -22.18
C LEU A 80 -4.42 -14.20 -21.30
N ASP A 81 -3.92 -12.98 -21.55
CA ASP A 81 -2.83 -12.40 -20.77
C ASP A 81 -3.16 -12.32 -19.28
N LEU A 82 -4.40 -11.95 -18.90
CA LEU A 82 -4.83 -11.91 -17.50
C LEU A 82 -4.99 -13.32 -16.90
N ILE A 83 -5.50 -14.27 -17.68
CA ILE A 83 -5.63 -15.67 -17.27
C ILE A 83 -4.25 -16.27 -16.95
N GLU A 84 -3.24 -15.96 -17.77
CA GLU A 84 -1.87 -16.43 -17.53
C GLU A 84 -1.25 -15.83 -16.25
N ILE A 85 -1.49 -14.54 -15.98
CA ILE A 85 -1.08 -13.91 -14.71
C ILE A 85 -1.77 -14.58 -13.53
N ASN A 86 -3.09 -14.82 -13.64
CA ASN A 86 -3.88 -15.50 -12.61
C ASN A 86 -3.35 -16.91 -12.32
N ASN A 87 -2.81 -17.60 -13.33
CA ASN A 87 -2.28 -18.96 -13.21
C ASN A 87 -0.77 -19.01 -12.93
N HIS A 88 -0.11 -17.85 -12.71
CA HIS A 88 1.35 -17.74 -12.49
C HIS A 88 2.20 -18.33 -13.62
N GLN A 89 1.68 -18.29 -14.85
CA GLN A 89 2.35 -18.81 -16.04
C GLN A 89 2.26 -17.83 -17.22
N PRO A 90 2.65 -16.55 -17.07
CA PRO A 90 2.67 -15.60 -18.19
C PRO A 90 3.66 -16.03 -19.27
N ASP A 91 3.24 -15.88 -20.53
CA ASP A 91 4.16 -15.90 -21.65
C ASP A 91 5.15 -14.73 -21.56
N LYS A 92 6.36 -14.88 -22.14
CA LYS A 92 7.38 -13.83 -22.14
C LYS A 92 6.93 -12.55 -22.86
N ALA A 93 6.01 -12.68 -23.82
CA ALA A 93 5.42 -11.57 -24.55
C ALA A 93 4.18 -10.97 -23.85
N ASN A 94 3.77 -11.50 -22.69
CA ASN A 94 2.61 -11.01 -21.96
C ASN A 94 2.82 -9.54 -21.54
N PRO A 95 1.93 -8.61 -21.96
CA PRO A 95 2.13 -7.18 -21.75
C PRO A 95 2.13 -6.79 -20.27
N TRP A 96 1.48 -7.55 -19.39
CA TRP A 96 1.42 -7.27 -17.96
C TRP A 96 2.76 -7.43 -17.26
N ILE A 97 3.66 -8.29 -17.77
CA ILE A 97 5.02 -8.46 -17.22
C ILE A 97 6.06 -7.59 -17.96
N SER A 98 5.62 -6.69 -18.84
CA SER A 98 6.53 -5.75 -19.48
C SER A 98 7.09 -4.74 -18.47
N VAL A 99 8.41 -4.70 -18.34
CA VAL A 99 9.12 -3.74 -17.47
C VAL A 99 9.30 -2.37 -18.12
N GLN A 100 8.89 -2.19 -19.37
CA GLN A 100 9.14 -0.98 -20.16
C GLN A 100 8.60 0.28 -19.50
N LYS A 101 7.33 0.26 -19.06
CA LYS A 101 6.71 1.41 -18.40
C LYS A 101 7.44 1.76 -17.10
N PHE A 102 7.79 0.75 -16.29
CA PHE A 102 8.56 0.95 -15.05
C PHE A 102 9.92 1.61 -15.33
N TYR A 103 10.70 1.09 -16.27
CA TYR A 103 12.00 1.67 -16.62
C TYR A 103 11.88 3.05 -17.29
N GLY A 104 10.79 3.32 -18.00
CA GLY A 104 10.48 4.66 -18.51
C GLY A 104 10.33 5.69 -17.40
N VAL A 105 9.56 5.35 -16.35
CA VAL A 105 9.42 6.24 -15.17
C VAL A 105 10.74 6.35 -14.40
N ILE A 106 11.49 5.26 -14.24
CA ILE A 106 12.82 5.27 -13.60
C ILE A 106 13.79 6.17 -14.36
N GLN A 107 13.80 6.11 -15.69
CA GLN A 107 14.64 6.95 -16.52
C GLN A 107 14.29 8.43 -16.34
N ASN A 108 13.00 8.76 -16.28
CA ASN A 108 12.57 10.14 -15.98
C ASN A 108 12.98 10.57 -14.56
N CYS A 109 12.88 9.69 -13.55
CA CYS A 109 13.44 9.98 -12.23
C CYS A 109 14.94 10.26 -12.29
N ASN A 110 15.72 9.47 -13.04
CA ASN A 110 17.16 9.65 -13.17
C ASN A 110 17.50 11.01 -13.80
N ASP A 111 16.79 11.39 -14.87
CA ASP A 111 16.94 12.69 -15.52
C ASP A 111 16.60 13.85 -14.57
N ILE A 112 15.48 13.77 -13.86
CA ILE A 112 15.05 14.81 -12.91
C ILE A 112 16.07 14.97 -11.78
N LEU A 113 16.52 13.87 -11.16
CA LEU A 113 17.49 13.91 -10.07
C LEU A 113 18.82 14.54 -10.51
N TYR A 114 19.32 14.14 -11.67
CA TYR A 114 20.54 14.71 -12.24
C TYR A 114 20.40 16.22 -12.47
N ASN A 115 19.28 16.66 -13.06
CA ASN A 115 19.06 18.07 -13.33
C ASN A 115 18.82 18.89 -12.05
N PHE A 116 18.18 18.34 -11.03
CA PHE A 116 18.03 19.02 -9.73
C PHE A 116 19.39 19.30 -9.09
N ASP A 117 20.32 18.35 -9.12
CA ASP A 117 21.69 18.57 -8.64
C ASP A 117 22.41 19.67 -9.42
N LEU A 118 22.22 19.73 -10.75
CA LEU A 118 22.73 20.82 -11.58
C LEU A 118 22.08 22.16 -11.21
N MET A 119 20.76 22.21 -11.04
CA MET A 119 20.04 23.42 -10.67
C MET A 119 20.51 23.96 -9.31
N LEU A 120 20.75 23.09 -8.33
CA LEU A 120 21.33 23.49 -7.05
C LEU A 120 22.75 24.06 -7.23
N LYS A 121 23.61 23.36 -7.98
CA LYS A 121 24.99 23.78 -8.26
C LYS A 121 25.05 25.13 -9.01
N GLU A 122 24.09 25.39 -9.88
CA GLU A 122 23.97 26.62 -10.66
C GLU A 122 23.23 27.74 -9.89
N ASN A 123 22.82 27.51 -8.63
CA ASN A 123 22.03 28.42 -7.80
C ASN A 123 20.65 28.78 -8.39
N LYS A 124 20.06 27.89 -9.20
CA LYS A 124 18.68 27.98 -9.70
C LYS A 124 17.66 27.46 -8.67
N LEU A 125 18.09 26.56 -7.78
CA LEU A 125 17.35 26.13 -6.60
C LEU A 125 18.15 26.46 -5.35
N THR A 126 17.46 26.83 -4.28
CA THR A 126 18.02 26.84 -2.93
C THR A 126 18.17 25.41 -2.39
N THR A 127 18.97 25.23 -1.34
CA THR A 127 19.13 23.93 -0.68
C THR A 127 17.80 23.37 -0.19
N GLU A 128 16.92 24.19 0.39
CA GLU A 128 15.62 23.71 0.89
C GLU A 128 14.67 23.33 -0.24
N GLU A 129 14.64 24.11 -1.34
CA GLU A 129 13.83 23.78 -2.51
C GLU A 129 14.28 22.48 -3.19
N HIS A 130 15.60 22.26 -3.30
CA HIS A 130 16.18 21.01 -3.81
C HIS A 130 15.86 19.84 -2.88
N LYS A 131 16.07 20.00 -1.57
CA LYS A 131 15.94 18.94 -0.56
C LYS A 131 14.59 18.21 -0.64
N GLU A 132 13.49 18.95 -0.63
CA GLU A 132 12.15 18.35 -0.65
C GLU A 132 11.87 17.60 -1.96
N ARG A 133 12.24 18.22 -3.09
CA ARG A 133 11.99 17.75 -4.47
C ARG A 133 12.84 16.54 -4.85
N TYR A 134 14.14 16.62 -4.58
CA TYR A 134 15.07 15.53 -4.82
C TYR A 134 14.67 14.28 -4.04
N SER A 135 14.27 14.47 -2.78
CA SER A 135 13.88 13.34 -1.92
C SER A 135 12.58 12.68 -2.36
N ASP A 136 11.62 13.44 -2.90
CA ASP A 136 10.38 12.91 -3.45
C ASP A 136 10.62 12.05 -4.70
N VAL A 137 11.36 12.57 -5.67
CA VAL A 137 11.72 11.84 -6.91
C VAL A 137 12.59 10.62 -6.59
N GLY A 138 13.55 10.76 -5.67
CA GLY A 138 14.41 9.68 -5.23
C GLY A 138 13.63 8.55 -4.55
N ALA A 139 12.67 8.90 -3.69
CA ALA A 139 11.80 7.91 -3.07
C ALA A 139 10.90 7.22 -4.10
N LEU A 140 10.33 7.93 -5.07
CA LEU A 140 9.52 7.32 -6.12
C LEU A 140 10.34 6.33 -6.97
N ARG A 141 11.57 6.70 -7.36
CA ARG A 141 12.50 5.78 -8.04
C ARG A 141 12.76 4.51 -7.22
N THR A 142 12.94 4.69 -5.91
CA THR A 142 13.17 3.58 -4.97
C THR A 142 11.96 2.65 -4.91
N TRP A 143 10.75 3.20 -4.85
CA TRP A 143 9.51 2.41 -4.88
C TRP A 143 9.36 1.61 -6.17
N LEU A 144 9.71 2.18 -7.32
CA LEU A 144 9.67 1.49 -8.62
C LEU A 144 10.61 0.28 -8.64
N TYR A 145 11.83 0.44 -8.15
CA TYR A 145 12.77 -0.68 -8.00
C TYR A 145 12.30 -1.72 -7.00
N TYR A 146 11.69 -1.30 -5.89
CA TYR A 146 11.11 -2.20 -4.91
C TYR A 146 10.03 -3.09 -5.54
N GLN A 147 9.09 -2.51 -6.30
CA GLN A 147 8.06 -3.27 -7.02
C GLN A 147 8.65 -4.22 -8.07
N LEU A 148 9.61 -3.74 -8.88
CA LEU A 148 10.30 -4.60 -9.84
C LEU A 148 10.99 -5.77 -9.14
N GLY A 149 11.70 -5.54 -8.04
CA GLY A 149 12.35 -6.60 -7.27
C GLY A 149 11.37 -7.65 -6.76
N VAL A 150 10.22 -7.22 -6.24
CA VAL A 150 9.17 -8.13 -5.74
C VAL A 150 8.61 -9.02 -6.85
N HIS A 151 8.46 -8.49 -8.07
CA HIS A 151 7.87 -9.23 -9.18
C HIS A 151 8.87 -10.09 -9.95
N PHE A 152 10.12 -9.63 -10.12
CA PHE A 152 11.10 -10.25 -11.01
C PHE A 152 12.27 -10.92 -10.27
N GLY A 153 12.45 -10.66 -8.98
CA GLY A 153 13.48 -11.29 -8.13
C GLY A 153 14.90 -10.77 -8.38
N GLU A 154 15.25 -10.50 -9.64
CA GLU A 154 16.49 -9.86 -10.09
C GLU A 154 16.20 -8.80 -11.14
N VAL A 155 16.84 -7.63 -11.02
CA VAL A 155 16.55 -6.47 -11.86
C VAL A 155 17.83 -5.70 -12.24
N PRO A 156 17.97 -5.24 -13.50
CA PRO A 156 18.98 -4.25 -13.86
C PRO A 156 18.84 -2.98 -13.01
N TYR A 157 19.90 -2.56 -12.32
CA TYR A 157 19.88 -1.38 -11.47
C TYR A 157 20.59 -0.20 -12.15
N ILE A 158 19.81 0.77 -12.63
CA ILE A 158 20.24 1.91 -13.44
C ILE A 158 19.81 3.20 -12.73
N VAL A 159 20.78 4.02 -12.33
CA VAL A 159 20.53 5.21 -11.47
C VAL A 159 20.97 6.53 -12.09
N ASP A 160 21.60 6.47 -13.26
CA ASP A 160 21.98 7.63 -14.04
C ASP A 160 21.07 7.78 -15.26
N PRO A 161 20.91 9.00 -15.79
CA PRO A 161 20.36 9.25 -17.11
C PRO A 161 20.99 8.36 -18.18
N VAL A 162 20.15 7.79 -19.05
CA VAL A 162 20.54 7.08 -20.26
C VAL A 162 20.12 7.93 -21.45
N VAL A 163 21.08 8.57 -22.10
CA VAL A 163 20.86 9.41 -23.29
C VAL A 163 21.22 8.64 -24.56
N ASP A 164 22.31 7.88 -24.50
CA ASP A 164 22.79 7.03 -25.58
C ASP A 164 22.92 5.57 -25.15
N ILE A 165 22.91 4.64 -26.11
CA ILE A 165 23.09 3.20 -25.84
C ILE A 165 24.41 2.93 -25.09
N SER A 166 25.45 3.72 -25.34
CA SER A 166 26.74 3.62 -24.62
C SER A 166 26.64 3.93 -23.13
N ASP A 167 25.66 4.73 -22.70
CA ASP A 167 25.41 4.97 -21.27
C ASP A 167 24.92 3.71 -20.56
N ILE A 168 24.49 2.69 -21.30
CA ILE A 168 24.09 1.43 -20.71
C ILE A 168 25.31 0.51 -20.47
N ASP A 169 26.42 0.73 -21.18
CA ASP A 169 27.60 -0.10 -21.04
C ASP A 169 28.18 -0.08 -19.61
N LYS A 170 28.04 1.04 -18.89
CA LYS A 170 28.40 1.16 -17.46
C LYS A 170 27.57 0.26 -16.54
N TYR A 171 26.38 -0.15 -16.98
CA TYR A 171 25.46 -0.99 -16.21
C TYR A 171 25.40 -2.43 -16.71
N LYS A 172 26.26 -2.81 -17.67
CA LYS A 172 26.38 -4.21 -18.10
C LYS A 172 26.71 -5.11 -16.92
N GLY A 173 25.83 -6.06 -16.64
CA GLY A 173 25.97 -6.99 -15.52
C GLY A 173 25.61 -6.39 -14.16
N ASN A 174 25.16 -5.13 -14.07
CA ASN A 174 24.64 -4.55 -12.84
C ASN A 174 23.19 -5.00 -12.61
N VAL A 175 23.01 -6.29 -12.38
CA VAL A 175 21.73 -6.91 -12.05
C VAL A 175 21.76 -7.27 -10.57
N LEU A 176 20.82 -6.71 -9.81
CA LEU A 176 20.72 -6.93 -8.37
C LEU A 176 19.56 -7.88 -8.10
N ASN A 177 19.83 -8.94 -7.34
CA ASN A 177 18.76 -9.74 -6.75
C ASN A 177 18.18 -9.04 -5.51
N LEU A 178 17.03 -9.51 -5.02
CA LEU A 178 16.36 -8.91 -3.85
C LEU A 178 17.26 -8.75 -2.60
N ASP A 179 18.15 -9.71 -2.33
CA ASP A 179 19.03 -9.64 -1.15
C ASP A 179 20.13 -8.56 -1.28
N GLN A 180 20.42 -8.11 -2.51
CA GLN A 180 21.32 -6.98 -2.80
C GLN A 180 20.55 -5.67 -2.99
N LEU A 181 19.41 -5.74 -3.69
CA LEU A 181 18.60 -4.60 -4.07
C LEU A 181 18.02 -3.91 -2.82
N ILE A 182 17.39 -4.65 -1.91
CA ILE A 182 16.71 -4.07 -0.75
C ILE A 182 17.69 -3.27 0.14
N PRO A 183 18.86 -3.80 0.55
CA PRO A 183 19.86 -3.00 1.28
C PRO A 183 20.36 -1.78 0.50
N THR A 184 20.50 -1.90 -0.84
CA THR A 184 20.90 -0.77 -1.70
C THR A 184 19.84 0.34 -1.69
N LEU A 185 18.56 -0.03 -1.78
CA LEU A 185 17.43 0.90 -1.70
C LEU A 185 17.33 1.57 -0.32
N ILE A 186 17.54 0.81 0.77
CA ILE A 186 17.59 1.36 2.13
C ILE A 186 18.70 2.39 2.24
N SER A 187 19.92 2.05 1.80
CA SER A 187 21.06 2.95 1.88
C SER A 187 20.81 4.24 1.09
N PHE A 188 20.17 4.16 -0.08
CA PHE A 188 19.78 5.34 -0.84
C PHE A 188 18.74 6.19 -0.08
N MET A 189 17.70 5.58 0.49
CA MET A 189 16.66 6.27 1.27
C MET A 189 17.22 6.92 2.55
N GLU A 190 18.10 6.25 3.28
CA GLU A 190 18.79 6.80 4.48
C GLU A 190 19.65 8.03 4.15
N ASN A 191 20.14 8.13 2.91
CA ASN A 191 20.94 9.26 2.42
C ASN A 191 20.12 10.34 1.70
N LEU A 192 18.80 10.21 1.63
CA LEU A 192 17.96 11.27 1.05
C LEU A 192 18.07 12.56 1.89
N PRO A 193 18.07 13.74 1.25
CA PRO A 193 18.14 15.02 1.95
C PRO A 193 17.03 15.23 3.00
N THR A 194 15.84 14.66 2.80
CA THR A 194 14.75 14.66 3.79
C THR A 194 13.83 13.45 3.64
N LEU A 195 13.25 12.99 4.74
CA LEU A 195 12.13 12.05 4.74
C LEU A 195 10.78 12.72 5.04
N GLU A 196 10.80 14.02 5.34
CA GLU A 196 9.58 14.76 5.65
C GLU A 196 8.72 14.99 4.38
N PRO A 197 7.39 15.04 4.53
CA PRO A 197 6.50 15.44 3.44
C PRO A 197 6.77 16.88 3.03
N TYR A 198 6.25 17.28 1.86
CA TYR A 198 6.19 18.70 1.50
C TYR A 198 5.40 19.45 2.57
N LEU A 199 5.92 20.60 3.05
CA LEU A 199 5.22 21.43 4.04
C LEU A 199 4.68 22.72 3.43
N ASN A 200 5.52 23.45 2.68
CA ASN A 200 5.20 24.78 2.14
C ASN A 200 5.36 24.87 0.62
N SER A 201 5.61 23.74 -0.05
CA SER A 201 5.79 23.72 -1.51
C SER A 201 4.52 24.15 -2.24
N GLN A 202 4.66 24.91 -3.32
CA GLN A 202 3.55 25.27 -4.20
C GLN A 202 2.89 24.04 -4.84
N LEU A 203 3.59 22.90 -4.90
CA LEU A 203 3.04 21.60 -5.30
C LEU A 203 1.82 21.17 -4.48
N ILE A 204 1.79 21.50 -3.18
CA ILE A 204 0.71 21.11 -2.26
C ILE A 204 -0.13 22.29 -1.76
N ALA A 205 0.30 23.53 -2.03
CA ALA A 205 -0.37 24.74 -1.56
C ALA A 205 -1.71 25.01 -2.27
N ASN A 206 -1.85 24.54 -3.52
CA ASN A 206 -3.03 24.76 -4.35
C ASN A 206 -3.69 23.43 -4.74
N THR A 207 -4.99 23.49 -5.03
CA THR A 207 -5.66 22.38 -5.69
C THR A 207 -5.37 22.39 -7.19
N LEU A 208 -5.10 21.23 -7.77
CA LEU A 208 -5.08 21.07 -9.22
C LEU A 208 -6.50 20.79 -9.69
N ASP A 209 -7.14 21.78 -10.34
CA ASP A 209 -8.53 21.69 -10.82
C ASP A 209 -9.57 21.24 -9.76
N GLY A 210 -9.37 21.65 -8.52
CA GLY A 210 -10.22 21.31 -7.37
C GLY A 210 -9.79 20.06 -6.59
N TYR A 211 -8.75 19.34 -7.05
CA TYR A 211 -8.21 18.18 -6.34
C TYR A 211 -7.01 18.56 -5.48
N SER A 212 -7.03 18.10 -4.23
CA SER A 212 -5.91 18.25 -3.30
C SER A 212 -4.74 17.35 -3.73
N LEU A 213 -3.54 17.93 -3.86
CA LEU A 213 -2.31 17.17 -4.13
C LEU A 213 -1.59 16.72 -2.84
N VAL A 214 -2.14 17.03 -1.67
CA VAL A 214 -1.52 16.68 -0.38
C VAL A 214 -1.19 15.18 -0.26
N PRO A 215 -2.11 14.23 -0.56
CA PRO A 215 -1.79 12.80 -0.50
C PRO A 215 -1.17 12.26 -1.79
N PHE A 216 -0.88 13.10 -2.80
CA PHE A 216 -0.51 12.64 -4.15
C PHE A 216 0.93 12.12 -4.23
N PHE A 217 1.81 12.68 -3.41
CA PHE A 217 3.24 12.40 -3.39
C PHE A 217 3.59 11.27 -2.42
N ILE A 218 4.65 10.53 -2.74
CA ILE A 218 5.07 9.35 -1.98
C ILE A 218 5.42 9.69 -0.53
N ASN A 219 4.93 8.88 0.40
CA ASN A 219 5.34 8.98 1.80
C ASN A 219 6.66 8.24 2.03
N LYS A 220 7.75 9.00 2.14
CA LYS A 220 9.13 8.51 2.22
C LYS A 220 9.37 7.65 3.47
N LYS A 221 8.79 8.03 4.62
CA LYS A 221 8.87 7.28 5.88
C LYS A 221 8.20 5.92 5.78
N CYS A 222 7.00 5.86 5.19
CA CYS A 222 6.30 4.60 4.96
C CYS A 222 7.10 3.66 4.03
N LEU A 223 7.63 4.18 2.92
CA LEU A 223 8.49 3.40 2.02
C LEU A 223 9.74 2.87 2.75
N LEU A 224 10.44 3.71 3.50
CA LEU A 224 11.62 3.29 4.24
C LEU A 224 11.28 2.22 5.30
N GLY A 225 10.13 2.37 5.97
CA GLY A 225 9.62 1.35 6.89
C GLY A 225 9.36 0.01 6.19
N ASP A 226 8.74 0.04 5.01
CA ASP A 226 8.49 -1.17 4.22
C ASP A 226 9.79 -1.85 3.79
N LEU A 227 10.81 -1.08 3.41
CA LEU A 227 12.12 -1.61 3.07
C LEU A 227 12.81 -2.23 4.30
N TYR A 228 12.82 -1.56 5.45
CA TYR A 228 13.35 -2.15 6.69
C TYR A 228 12.60 -3.43 7.08
N LEU A 229 11.27 -3.43 6.99
CA LEU A 229 10.46 -4.61 7.28
C LEU A 229 10.79 -5.76 6.33
N PHE A 230 10.99 -5.46 5.04
CA PHE A 230 11.40 -6.45 4.04
C PHE A 230 12.82 -7.00 4.31
N ASN A 231 13.72 -6.17 4.83
CA ASN A 231 15.08 -6.55 5.19
C ASN A 231 15.20 -7.18 6.59
N ASN A 232 14.07 -7.43 7.29
CA ASN A 232 14.01 -7.95 8.65
C ASN A 232 14.64 -7.02 9.72
N GLU A 233 14.73 -5.72 9.46
CA GLU A 233 15.22 -4.69 10.39
C GLU A 233 14.05 -4.15 11.24
N TYR A 234 13.47 -5.02 12.06
CA TYR A 234 12.17 -4.78 12.71
C TYR A 234 12.12 -3.56 13.64
N GLU A 235 13.18 -3.31 14.43
CA GLU A 235 13.22 -2.15 15.33
C GLU A 235 13.29 -0.82 14.56
N LYS A 236 14.05 -0.78 13.47
CA LYS A 236 14.11 0.39 12.58
C LYS A 236 12.77 0.60 11.88
N ALA A 237 12.16 -0.48 11.38
CA ALA A 237 10.82 -0.44 10.80
C ALA A 237 9.78 0.08 11.80
N ALA A 238 9.75 -0.48 13.02
CA ALA A 238 8.85 -0.03 14.08
C ALA A 238 9.06 1.45 14.41
N THR A 239 10.32 1.90 14.49
CA THR A 239 10.66 3.30 14.77
C THR A 239 10.10 4.24 13.71
N ILE A 240 10.34 3.95 12.42
CA ILE A 240 9.91 4.85 11.35
C ILE A 240 8.39 4.83 11.14
N TYR A 241 7.73 3.69 11.30
CA TYR A 241 6.27 3.63 11.28
C TYR A 241 5.67 4.34 12.49
N ARG A 242 6.29 4.23 13.68
CA ARG A 242 5.83 4.90 14.90
C ARG A 242 5.81 6.40 14.73
N ASP A 243 6.82 6.96 14.06
CA ASP A 243 6.94 8.39 13.75
C ASP A 243 5.72 8.88 12.92
N VAL A 244 5.30 8.11 11.92
CA VAL A 244 4.08 8.41 11.15
C VAL A 244 2.81 8.21 11.97
N LEU A 245 2.73 7.19 12.83
CA LEU A 245 1.59 6.95 13.72
C LEU A 245 1.45 8.02 14.81
N SER A 246 2.56 8.62 15.25
CA SER A 246 2.59 9.70 16.26
C SER A 246 2.11 11.03 15.74
N GLU A 247 1.86 11.16 14.44
CA GLU A 247 1.34 12.41 13.87
C GLU A 247 0.09 12.86 14.65
N GLY A 248 0.17 14.05 15.23
CA GLY A 248 -0.89 14.64 16.05
C GLY A 248 -1.04 14.12 17.48
N GLU A 249 -0.12 13.31 18.02
CA GLU A 249 -0.17 12.87 19.44
C GLU A 249 0.10 14.00 20.44
N ASP A 250 1.02 14.91 20.13
CA ASP A 250 1.45 15.99 21.03
C ASP A 250 0.48 17.18 21.09
N LEU A 251 -0.62 17.11 20.34
CA LEU A 251 -1.62 18.17 20.29
C LEU A 251 -2.54 18.16 21.49
N ALA A 252 -3.11 19.32 21.82
CA ALA A 252 -3.98 19.47 22.97
C ALA A 252 -5.14 18.44 22.98
N ALA A 253 -5.43 17.87 24.15
CA ALA A 253 -6.47 16.85 24.34
C ALA A 253 -7.89 17.27 23.89
N THR A 254 -8.14 18.57 23.80
CA THR A 254 -9.41 19.13 23.32
C THR A 254 -9.54 19.07 21.80
N ASP A 255 -8.45 18.88 21.06
CA ASP A 255 -8.48 18.75 19.60
C ASP A 255 -8.72 17.30 19.18
N ARG A 256 -9.90 16.78 19.53
CA ARG A 256 -10.32 15.39 19.29
C ARG A 256 -10.05 14.89 17.87
N ARG A 257 -10.02 15.80 16.90
CA ARG A 257 -9.89 15.53 15.47
C ARG A 257 -8.45 15.19 15.07
N GLN A 258 -7.48 15.92 15.59
CA GLN A 258 -6.07 15.65 15.28
C GLN A 258 -5.54 14.39 15.97
N HIS A 259 -6.28 13.86 16.95
CA HIS A 259 -6.02 12.55 17.56
C HIS A 259 -6.48 11.35 16.70
N ARG A 260 -6.96 11.55 15.47
CA ARG A 260 -7.44 10.46 14.59
C ARG A 260 -6.55 10.17 13.38
N LYS A 261 -5.63 11.09 13.04
CA LYS A 261 -4.73 10.93 11.89
C LYS A 261 -3.92 9.63 12.02
N ASN A 262 -3.96 8.82 10.97
CA ASN A 262 -3.28 7.52 10.87
C ASN A 262 -3.74 6.46 11.90
N ARG A 263 -4.89 6.65 12.57
CA ARG A 263 -5.39 5.76 13.63
C ARG A 263 -6.74 5.14 13.28
N LEU A 264 -6.89 3.86 13.60
CA LEU A 264 -8.10 3.09 13.31
C LEU A 264 -9.13 3.32 14.43
N TYR A 265 -10.15 4.13 14.15
CA TYR A 265 -11.11 4.61 15.13
C TYR A 265 -12.46 3.88 15.04
N SER A 266 -13.12 3.66 16.18
CA SER A 266 -14.54 3.28 16.25
C SER A 266 -15.18 3.77 17.55
N TRP A 267 -16.48 4.10 17.49
CA TRP A 267 -17.24 4.63 18.62
C TRP A 267 -18.71 4.20 18.61
N VAL A 268 -19.39 4.40 19.74
CA VAL A 268 -20.84 4.17 19.85
C VAL A 268 -21.59 5.13 18.94
N TRP A 269 -22.41 4.58 18.05
CA TRP A 269 -23.18 5.34 17.07
C TRP A 269 -24.67 5.41 17.43
N THR A 270 -25.27 6.59 17.34
CA THR A 270 -26.68 6.82 17.69
C THR A 270 -27.57 7.16 16.48
N GLY A 271 -27.05 6.98 15.26
CA GLY A 271 -27.70 7.36 14.01
C GLY A 271 -27.03 8.56 13.31
N GLY A 272 -27.31 8.75 12.02
CA GLY A 272 -26.79 9.84 11.20
C GLY A 272 -25.44 9.56 10.55
N GLU A 273 -24.93 10.54 9.79
CA GLU A 273 -23.62 10.46 9.15
C GLU A 273 -22.48 10.41 10.18
N VAL A 274 -21.38 9.75 9.82
CA VAL A 274 -20.17 9.67 10.64
C VAL A 274 -18.97 10.10 9.79
N ASP A 275 -17.98 10.69 10.45
CA ASP A 275 -16.76 11.23 9.82
C ASP A 275 -15.53 10.31 10.01
N TYR A 276 -15.76 9.04 10.34
CA TYR A 276 -14.74 8.02 10.54
C TYR A 276 -15.16 6.68 9.92
N PHE A 277 -14.20 5.83 9.59
CA PHE A 277 -14.46 4.64 8.79
C PHE A 277 -14.59 3.38 9.64
N ALA A 278 -15.82 3.03 10.03
CA ALA A 278 -16.10 1.84 10.86
C ALA A 278 -17.37 1.12 10.42
N VAL A 279 -17.54 -0.12 10.87
CA VAL A 279 -18.79 -0.88 10.74
C VAL A 279 -19.59 -0.72 12.03
N LEU A 280 -20.78 -0.15 11.92
CA LEU A 280 -21.54 0.34 13.06
C LEU A 280 -22.96 -0.22 13.08
N TYR A 281 -23.53 -0.28 14.28
CA TYR A 281 -24.93 -0.54 14.52
C TYR A 281 -25.48 0.56 15.42
N SER A 282 -26.77 0.89 15.25
CA SER A 282 -27.41 1.85 16.14
C SER A 282 -27.31 1.39 17.59
N ARG A 283 -27.02 2.32 18.50
CA ARG A 283 -26.88 2.05 19.94
C ARG A 283 -28.07 1.26 20.47
N TYR A 284 -27.79 0.16 21.17
CA TYR A 284 -28.77 -0.79 21.72
C TYR A 284 -29.53 -1.62 20.68
N LYS A 285 -29.15 -1.57 19.41
CA LYS A 285 -29.75 -2.32 18.30
C LYS A 285 -28.73 -3.16 17.54
N GLN A 286 -27.67 -3.60 18.21
CA GLN A 286 -26.58 -4.38 17.60
C GLN A 286 -27.04 -5.73 17.01
N GLN A 287 -28.21 -6.21 17.40
CA GLN A 287 -28.84 -7.45 16.90
C GLN A 287 -29.83 -7.20 15.75
N ASP A 288 -30.02 -5.95 15.34
CA ASP A 288 -30.93 -5.56 14.26
C ASP A 288 -30.12 -5.18 13.02
N LEU A 289 -30.08 -6.09 12.04
CA LEU A 289 -29.34 -5.91 10.79
C LEU A 289 -29.81 -4.69 10.00
N SER A 290 -31.07 -4.27 10.13
CA SER A 290 -31.59 -3.07 9.46
C SER A 290 -30.93 -1.77 9.94
N THR A 291 -30.20 -1.84 11.06
CA THR A 291 -29.46 -0.71 11.62
C THR A 291 -27.96 -0.76 11.33
N LEU A 292 -27.51 -1.70 10.50
CA LEU A 292 -26.13 -1.75 10.03
C LEU A 292 -25.83 -0.48 9.22
N TYR A 293 -24.75 0.19 9.61
CA TYR A 293 -24.17 1.28 8.85
C TYR A 293 -22.69 1.00 8.62
N ASN A 294 -22.37 0.59 7.40
CA ASN A 294 -21.01 0.32 6.98
C ASN A 294 -20.36 1.62 6.50
N ALA A 295 -19.88 2.45 7.44
CA ALA A 295 -19.16 3.68 7.09
C ALA A 295 -17.76 3.39 6.54
N TRP A 296 -17.21 2.19 6.78
CA TRP A 296 -15.87 1.81 6.32
C TRP A 296 -15.69 1.97 4.80
N ARG A 297 -16.70 1.58 3.99
CA ARG A 297 -16.63 1.74 2.52
C ARG A 297 -16.50 3.20 2.06
N GLY A 298 -16.91 4.16 2.89
CA GLY A 298 -16.86 5.58 2.57
C GLY A 298 -15.44 6.10 2.28
N MET A 299 -14.40 5.44 2.79
CA MET A 299 -13.01 5.88 2.52
C MET A 299 -12.65 5.84 1.02
N PHE A 300 -13.31 4.95 0.27
CA PHE A 300 -13.04 4.74 -1.15
C PHE A 300 -13.89 5.64 -2.06
N SER A 301 -15.00 6.20 -1.57
CA SER A 301 -15.93 7.02 -2.35
C SER A 301 -15.90 8.51 -1.97
N LEU A 302 -15.39 8.86 -0.80
CA LEU A 302 -15.34 10.26 -0.39
C LEU A 302 -14.19 11.00 -1.09
N PRO A 303 -14.37 12.30 -1.40
CA PRO A 303 -13.33 13.14 -1.98
C PRO A 303 -12.05 13.19 -1.14
N ALA A 304 -10.89 13.36 -1.77
CA ALA A 304 -9.60 13.42 -1.07
C ALA A 304 -9.48 14.59 -0.06
N ASP A 305 -10.26 15.66 -0.24
CA ASP A 305 -10.32 16.78 0.69
C ASP A 305 -11.26 16.56 1.88
N ASN A 306 -12.05 15.47 1.88
CA ASN A 306 -12.88 15.07 3.01
C ASN A 306 -12.01 14.84 4.25
N GLN A 307 -12.47 15.34 5.39
CA GLN A 307 -11.69 15.29 6.62
C GLN A 307 -11.35 13.86 7.06
N GLY A 308 -12.31 12.93 7.03
CA GLY A 308 -12.05 11.53 7.41
C GLY A 308 -11.05 10.87 6.46
N VAL A 309 -11.16 11.16 5.16
CA VAL A 309 -10.20 10.68 4.16
C VAL A 309 -8.80 11.20 4.43
N ARG A 310 -8.64 12.48 4.79
CA ARG A 310 -7.33 13.04 5.20
C ARG A 310 -6.75 12.39 6.46
N GLU A 311 -7.59 11.84 7.33
CA GLU A 311 -7.16 11.13 8.53
C GLU A 311 -6.75 9.66 8.22
N GLU A 312 -7.29 9.04 7.16
CA GLU A 312 -7.01 7.65 6.76
C GLU A 312 -5.97 7.52 5.62
N MET A 313 -6.07 8.32 4.55
CA MET A 313 -5.24 8.21 3.36
C MET A 313 -3.89 8.92 3.55
N ILE A 314 -2.81 8.19 3.27
CA ILE A 314 -1.43 8.67 3.41
C ILE A 314 -0.84 8.97 2.03
N TRP A 315 -1.06 8.07 1.07
CA TRP A 315 -0.64 8.21 -0.31
C TRP A 315 -1.76 7.69 -1.24
N GLU A 316 -2.32 8.58 -2.05
CA GLU A 316 -3.44 8.34 -2.95
C GLU A 316 -3.33 9.27 -4.16
N MET A 317 -3.57 8.74 -5.37
CA MET A 317 -3.60 9.53 -6.59
C MET A 317 -5.01 9.62 -7.14
N THR A 318 -5.45 10.83 -7.48
CA THR A 318 -6.79 11.05 -8.07
C THR A 318 -6.71 11.15 -9.59
N PHE A 319 -7.65 10.50 -10.26
CA PHE A 319 -7.87 10.56 -11.70
C PHE A 319 -9.13 11.38 -11.99
N ASP A 320 -9.03 12.33 -12.91
CA ASP A 320 -10.17 13.09 -13.41
C ASP A 320 -10.41 12.75 -14.88
N TYR A 321 -11.67 12.49 -15.23
CA TYR A 321 -12.09 12.09 -16.59
C TYR A 321 -11.71 13.09 -17.69
N LYS A 322 -11.39 14.34 -17.37
CA LYS A 322 -10.99 15.38 -18.33
C LYS A 322 -9.53 15.32 -18.74
N PHE A 323 -8.69 14.60 -18.00
CA PHE A 323 -7.25 14.59 -18.19
C PHE A 323 -6.73 13.18 -18.44
N ALA A 324 -5.56 13.11 -19.08
CA ALA A 324 -4.76 11.88 -19.13
C ALA A 324 -3.85 11.79 -17.89
N PRO A 325 -3.51 10.57 -17.44
CA PRO A 325 -3.98 9.29 -17.96
C PRO A 325 -5.42 8.97 -17.53
N LYS A 326 -6.09 8.10 -18.31
CA LYS A 326 -7.46 7.67 -18.01
C LYS A 326 -7.50 6.74 -16.81
N TYR A 327 -8.57 6.83 -16.04
CA TYR A 327 -8.80 5.96 -14.90
C TYR A 327 -9.08 4.51 -15.35
N PRO A 328 -8.19 3.53 -15.06
CA PRO A 328 -8.25 2.22 -15.70
C PRO A 328 -9.21 1.24 -15.00
N PHE A 329 -9.47 1.43 -13.71
CA PHE A 329 -10.13 0.42 -12.87
C PHE A 329 -11.61 0.19 -13.20
N ILE A 330 -12.27 1.15 -13.87
CA ILE A 330 -13.64 0.93 -14.37
C ILE A 330 -13.67 -0.19 -15.40
N GLU A 331 -12.74 -0.20 -16.36
CA GLU A 331 -12.70 -1.27 -17.36
C GLU A 331 -12.43 -2.63 -16.71
N LEU A 332 -11.55 -2.68 -15.71
CA LEU A 332 -11.19 -3.92 -15.02
C LEU A 332 -12.33 -4.50 -14.18
N PHE A 333 -13.05 -3.69 -13.41
CA PHE A 333 -13.90 -4.17 -12.32
C PHE A 333 -15.41 -3.93 -12.49
N SER A 334 -15.82 -2.96 -13.30
CA SER A 334 -17.25 -2.68 -13.51
C SER A 334 -17.81 -3.54 -14.64
N ASN A 335 -19.08 -3.95 -14.52
CA ASN A 335 -19.87 -4.59 -15.59
C ASN A 335 -20.87 -3.62 -16.25
N GLN A 336 -20.84 -2.33 -15.89
CA GLN A 336 -21.75 -1.31 -16.41
C GLN A 336 -20.98 -0.21 -17.17
N GLY A 337 -21.67 0.52 -18.04
CA GLY A 337 -21.11 1.68 -18.74
C GLY A 337 -19.90 1.32 -19.60
N LYS A 338 -18.70 1.79 -19.20
CA LYS A 338 -17.41 1.48 -19.85
C LYS A 338 -16.68 0.28 -19.24
N GLY A 339 -17.26 -0.33 -18.22
CA GLY A 339 -16.74 -1.54 -17.62
C GLY A 339 -16.71 -2.73 -18.59
N LYS A 340 -15.62 -3.50 -18.57
CA LYS A 340 -15.49 -4.77 -19.31
C LYS A 340 -15.58 -5.98 -18.39
N TYR A 341 -15.59 -5.74 -17.07
CA TYR A 341 -15.68 -6.76 -16.02
C TYR A 341 -14.68 -7.89 -16.26
N LEU A 342 -13.39 -7.55 -16.32
CA LEU A 342 -12.31 -8.52 -16.59
C LEU A 342 -11.89 -9.27 -15.33
N LEU A 343 -12.02 -8.64 -14.17
CA LEU A 343 -11.56 -9.15 -12.88
C LEU A 343 -12.68 -9.04 -11.84
N LYS A 344 -12.79 -10.05 -10.98
CA LYS A 344 -13.80 -10.15 -9.92
C LYS A 344 -13.17 -10.59 -8.61
N PRO A 345 -13.82 -10.41 -7.45
CA PRO A 345 -13.44 -11.13 -6.24
C PRO A 345 -13.45 -12.63 -6.49
N SER A 346 -12.49 -13.36 -5.93
CA SER A 346 -12.47 -14.82 -6.03
C SER A 346 -13.63 -15.42 -5.25
N ASP A 347 -14.17 -16.54 -5.73
CA ASP A 347 -15.28 -17.21 -5.05
C ASP A 347 -14.83 -17.69 -3.64
N TYR A 348 -13.55 -18.06 -3.49
CA TYR A 348 -12.95 -18.40 -2.20
C TYR A 348 -12.93 -17.22 -1.22
N ALA A 349 -12.62 -16.01 -1.69
CA ALA A 349 -12.64 -14.82 -0.84
C ALA A 349 -14.06 -14.50 -0.34
N ILE A 350 -15.05 -14.65 -1.22
CA ILE A 350 -16.46 -14.44 -0.88
C ILE A 350 -16.94 -15.46 0.14
N SER A 351 -16.75 -16.76 -0.08
CA SER A 351 -17.34 -17.79 0.80
C SER A 351 -16.50 -18.19 2.01
N ASP A 352 -15.18 -18.24 1.90
CA ASP A 352 -14.31 -18.89 2.90
C ASP A 352 -13.37 -17.91 3.62
N LEU A 353 -13.16 -16.71 3.08
CA LEU A 353 -12.38 -15.66 3.75
C LEU A 353 -13.30 -14.69 4.48
N TRP A 354 -14.01 -13.82 3.76
CA TRP A 354 -14.96 -12.87 4.37
C TRP A 354 -16.25 -13.56 4.82
N GLY A 355 -16.80 -14.46 3.99
CA GLY A 355 -18.05 -15.17 4.29
C GLY A 355 -17.96 -16.17 5.44
N ALA A 356 -16.75 -16.56 5.85
CA ALA A 356 -16.53 -17.42 7.01
C ALA A 356 -16.32 -16.65 8.32
N GLN A 357 -16.17 -15.32 8.28
CA GLN A 357 -16.05 -14.52 9.50
C GLN A 357 -17.40 -14.41 10.22
N VAL A 358 -17.34 -14.16 11.53
CA VAL A 358 -18.52 -13.91 12.35
C VAL A 358 -18.28 -12.62 13.15
N GLN A 359 -19.21 -11.68 13.07
CA GLN A 359 -19.15 -10.42 13.82
C GLN A 359 -19.44 -10.63 15.32
N ASN A 360 -19.11 -9.62 16.14
CA ASN A 360 -19.35 -9.64 17.60
C ASN A 360 -20.83 -9.86 17.99
N ASN A 361 -21.76 -9.53 17.10
CA ASN A 361 -23.20 -9.74 17.30
C ASN A 361 -23.70 -11.09 16.75
N GLY A 362 -22.84 -11.91 16.15
CA GLY A 362 -23.17 -13.23 15.63
C GLY A 362 -23.58 -13.26 14.16
N PHE A 363 -23.56 -12.13 13.44
CA PHE A 363 -23.84 -12.16 12.00
C PHE A 363 -22.69 -12.84 11.23
N PRO A 364 -23.00 -13.77 10.30
CA PRO A 364 -22.02 -14.70 9.73
C PRO A 364 -21.34 -14.15 8.48
N TYR A 365 -20.77 -12.96 8.55
CA TYR A 365 -19.93 -12.40 7.48
C TYR A 365 -19.11 -11.18 7.95
N ASP A 366 -18.03 -10.89 7.23
CA ASP A 366 -17.27 -9.65 7.34
C ASP A 366 -17.80 -8.56 6.39
N CYS A 367 -18.15 -7.40 6.94
CA CYS A 367 -18.65 -6.24 6.19
C CYS A 367 -17.62 -5.60 5.25
N ARG A 368 -16.33 -5.99 5.28
CA ARG A 368 -15.32 -5.56 4.30
C ARG A 368 -15.47 -6.25 2.95
N GLY A 369 -16.03 -7.46 2.94
CA GLY A 369 -16.39 -8.19 1.72
C GLY A 369 -17.69 -7.63 1.11
N ILE A 370 -18.73 -8.47 1.03
CA ILE A 370 -20.06 -8.02 0.57
C ILE A 370 -20.54 -6.88 1.47
N SER A 371 -21.11 -5.84 0.86
CA SER A 371 -21.53 -4.56 1.47
C SER A 371 -20.41 -3.58 1.79
N GLY A 372 -19.15 -4.04 1.74
CA GLY A 372 -17.94 -3.25 1.77
C GLY A 372 -17.32 -3.23 0.38
N GLY A 373 -16.04 -3.62 0.28
CA GLY A 373 -15.24 -3.57 -0.94
C GLY A 373 -15.72 -4.46 -2.09
N VAL A 374 -16.77 -5.26 -1.87
CA VAL A 374 -17.46 -6.05 -2.89
C VAL A 374 -18.93 -5.65 -2.98
N GLU A 375 -19.40 -5.52 -4.22
CA GLU A 375 -20.82 -5.31 -4.53
C GLU A 375 -21.40 -6.55 -5.22
N GLU A 376 -22.45 -7.12 -4.62
CA GLU A 376 -23.25 -8.19 -5.23
C GLU A 376 -24.28 -7.58 -6.19
N GLN A 377 -24.31 -8.08 -7.41
CA GLN A 377 -25.25 -7.67 -8.45
C GLN A 377 -26.53 -8.50 -8.40
N ALA A 378 -27.60 -8.00 -9.04
CA ALA A 378 -28.90 -8.68 -9.04
C ALA A 378 -28.89 -10.06 -9.72
N ASP A 379 -27.90 -10.33 -10.60
CA ASP A 379 -27.69 -11.61 -11.26
C ASP A 379 -26.82 -12.59 -10.45
N GLY A 380 -26.39 -12.20 -9.25
CA GLY A 380 -25.53 -13.00 -8.37
C GLY A 380 -24.03 -12.89 -8.67
N THR A 381 -23.62 -12.02 -9.60
CA THR A 381 -22.20 -11.72 -9.83
C THR A 381 -21.65 -10.75 -8.78
N TYR A 382 -20.34 -10.79 -8.54
CA TYR A 382 -19.66 -9.93 -7.56
C TYR A 382 -18.67 -8.99 -8.24
N LEU A 383 -18.75 -7.69 -7.95
CA LEU A 383 -17.84 -6.67 -8.46
C LEU A 383 -16.85 -6.23 -7.38
N VAL A 384 -15.62 -5.90 -7.78
CA VAL A 384 -14.71 -5.13 -6.91
C VAL A 384 -15.21 -3.69 -6.88
N ALA A 385 -15.76 -3.26 -5.75
CA ALA A 385 -16.48 -1.99 -5.64
C ALA A 385 -15.60 -0.81 -5.20
N LYS A 386 -14.44 -1.08 -4.57
CA LYS A 386 -13.51 -0.05 -4.06
C LYS A 386 -13.13 1.01 -5.10
N TYR A 387 -13.11 0.64 -6.38
CA TYR A 387 -12.71 1.52 -7.47
C TYR A 387 -13.87 2.11 -8.27
N SER A 388 -15.12 1.78 -7.94
CA SER A 388 -16.29 2.13 -8.77
C SER A 388 -17.46 2.73 -8.01
N TYR A 389 -17.36 2.99 -6.70
CA TYR A 389 -18.48 3.54 -5.92
C TYR A 389 -19.06 4.84 -6.48
N ASP A 390 -18.21 5.73 -7.00
CA ASP A 390 -18.64 7.03 -7.54
C ASP A 390 -18.92 7.00 -9.04
N TYR A 391 -18.84 5.82 -9.66
CA TYR A 391 -19.06 5.68 -11.09
C TYR A 391 -20.54 5.65 -11.44
N ASP A 392 -21.06 6.76 -11.96
CA ASP A 392 -22.42 6.86 -12.48
C ASP A 392 -22.49 6.35 -13.94
N ALA A 393 -22.62 5.03 -14.06
CA ALA A 393 -22.71 4.34 -15.36
C ALA A 393 -23.97 4.69 -16.17
N ILE A 394 -25.04 5.20 -15.52
CA ILE A 394 -26.33 5.44 -16.16
C ILE A 394 -26.39 6.83 -16.76
N ASN A 395 -26.12 7.87 -15.96
CA ASN A 395 -26.28 9.25 -16.40
C ASN A 395 -24.97 9.83 -16.95
N LYS A 396 -23.82 9.29 -16.53
CA LYS A 396 -22.49 9.82 -16.88
C LYS A 396 -21.49 8.71 -17.26
N PRO A 397 -21.83 7.79 -18.19
CA PRO A 397 -21.00 6.62 -18.50
C PRO A 397 -19.57 6.95 -18.97
N PHE A 398 -19.34 8.17 -19.48
CA PHE A 398 -18.03 8.63 -19.96
C PHE A 398 -17.21 9.39 -18.91
N GLN A 399 -17.77 9.70 -17.73
CA GLN A 399 -17.04 10.37 -16.64
C GLN A 399 -16.34 9.33 -15.77
N GLN A 400 -15.23 8.81 -16.28
CA GLN A 400 -14.37 7.87 -15.55
C GLN A 400 -13.37 8.65 -14.68
N SER A 401 -13.81 9.07 -13.50
CA SER A 401 -12.95 9.57 -12.43
C SER A 401 -12.82 8.51 -11.34
N GLY A 402 -11.75 8.60 -10.55
CA GLY A 402 -11.57 7.71 -9.41
C GLY A 402 -10.21 7.89 -8.77
N LYS A 403 -9.81 6.93 -7.93
CA LYS A 403 -8.63 7.07 -7.08
C LYS A 403 -7.81 5.79 -7.09
N TRP A 404 -6.49 5.95 -7.04
CA TRP A 404 -5.54 4.86 -6.84
C TRP A 404 -4.98 4.95 -5.43
N PHE A 405 -5.35 3.97 -4.61
CA PHE A 405 -4.94 3.86 -3.21
C PHE A 405 -3.57 3.19 -3.14
N LEU A 406 -2.58 3.86 -2.56
CA LEU A 406 -1.19 3.38 -2.49
C LEU A 406 -0.73 3.15 -1.06
N TYR A 407 -1.23 3.95 -0.10
CA TYR A 407 -0.93 3.77 1.32
C TYR A 407 -1.99 4.45 2.19
N ARG A 408 -2.43 3.75 3.24
CA ARG A 408 -3.42 4.26 4.20
C ARG A 408 -3.16 3.80 5.63
N ALA A 409 -3.89 4.34 6.59
CA ALA A 409 -3.72 4.07 8.01
C ALA A 409 -3.74 2.57 8.34
N ALA A 410 -4.62 1.78 7.72
CA ALA A 410 -4.71 0.36 8.02
C ALA A 410 -3.43 -0.42 7.67
N ILE A 411 -2.85 -0.21 6.47
CA ILE A 411 -1.58 -0.86 6.12
C ILE A 411 -0.46 -0.37 7.03
N LEU A 412 -0.41 0.92 7.37
CA LEU A 412 0.57 1.43 8.35
C LEU A 412 0.47 0.71 9.71
N ASN A 413 -0.74 0.54 10.23
CA ASN A 413 -0.97 -0.14 11.52
C ASN A 413 -0.59 -1.62 11.44
N LEU A 414 -0.92 -2.31 10.35
CA LEU A 414 -0.57 -3.72 10.13
C LEU A 414 0.94 -3.91 9.98
N ARG A 415 1.61 -3.03 9.24
CA ARG A 415 3.07 -3.02 9.05
C ARG A 415 3.81 -2.75 10.36
N TYR A 416 3.35 -1.77 11.14
CA TYR A 416 3.86 -1.52 12.49
C TYR A 416 3.64 -2.72 13.40
N ALA A 417 2.43 -3.32 13.40
CA ALA A 417 2.14 -4.50 14.20
C ALA A 417 3.07 -5.66 13.84
N GLU A 418 3.38 -5.86 12.56
CA GLU A 418 4.32 -6.89 12.13
C GLU A 418 5.74 -6.63 12.62
N ALA A 419 6.23 -5.39 12.46
CA ALA A 419 7.53 -4.99 12.99
C ALA A 419 7.62 -5.18 14.51
N ALA A 420 6.62 -4.71 15.26
CA ALA A 420 6.55 -4.87 16.71
C ALA A 420 6.48 -6.34 17.14
N ASN A 421 5.69 -7.16 16.44
CA ASN A 421 5.61 -8.59 16.70
C ASN A 421 6.98 -9.27 16.58
N ARG A 422 7.67 -9.03 15.47
CA ARG A 422 8.99 -9.62 15.18
C ARG A 422 10.11 -9.03 16.02
N ALA A 423 9.91 -7.84 16.60
CA ALA A 423 10.79 -7.26 17.61
C ALA A 423 10.54 -7.80 19.04
N GLY A 424 9.62 -8.76 19.23
CA GLY A 424 9.36 -9.39 20.52
C GLY A 424 8.20 -8.78 21.31
N TYR A 425 7.31 -8.03 20.65
CA TYR A 425 6.11 -7.44 21.27
C TYR A 425 4.79 -8.00 20.67
N PRO A 426 4.57 -9.34 20.67
CA PRO A 426 3.39 -9.96 20.07
C PRO A 426 2.07 -9.49 20.70
N ARG A 427 2.08 -9.14 21.99
CA ARG A 427 0.89 -8.63 22.70
C ARG A 427 0.44 -7.27 22.17
N LEU A 428 1.39 -6.37 21.88
CA LEU A 428 1.12 -5.07 21.26
C LEU A 428 0.57 -5.25 19.84
N ALA A 429 1.25 -6.07 19.05
CA ALA A 429 0.83 -6.37 17.69
C ALA A 429 -0.57 -6.99 17.65
N TRP A 430 -0.85 -7.94 18.56
CA TRP A 430 -2.17 -8.53 18.71
C TRP A 430 -3.23 -7.48 19.07
N ALA A 431 -2.92 -6.54 19.96
CA ALA A 431 -3.84 -5.46 20.31
C ALA A 431 -4.20 -4.60 19.09
N LEU A 432 -3.20 -4.20 18.30
CA LEU A 432 -3.41 -3.32 17.13
C LEU A 432 -4.21 -3.99 16.00
N VAL A 433 -4.05 -5.30 15.82
CA VAL A 433 -4.88 -6.07 14.87
C VAL A 433 -6.31 -6.21 15.39
N ASN A 434 -6.48 -6.44 16.70
CA ASN A 434 -7.78 -6.73 17.30
C ASN A 434 -8.56 -5.46 17.68
N ASP A 435 -8.61 -5.13 18.98
CA ASP A 435 -9.48 -4.11 19.57
C ASP A 435 -8.74 -2.85 20.06
N GLY A 436 -7.46 -2.71 19.68
CA GLY A 436 -6.60 -1.58 20.01
C GLY A 436 -6.05 -1.63 21.45
N ILE A 437 -5.28 -0.60 21.81
CA ILE A 437 -4.56 -0.53 23.10
C ILE A 437 -5.52 -0.43 24.31
N LYS A 438 -6.71 0.15 24.11
CA LYS A 438 -7.79 0.21 25.13
C LYS A 438 -8.47 -1.15 25.37
N GLY A 439 -8.20 -2.11 24.50
CA GLY A 439 -8.81 -3.42 24.43
C GLY A 439 -8.30 -4.39 25.48
N GLU A 440 -8.66 -5.66 25.32
CA GLU A 440 -8.37 -6.73 26.29
C GLU A 440 -6.87 -6.91 26.53
N ALA A 441 -6.04 -6.66 25.52
CA ALA A 441 -4.59 -6.84 25.63
C ALA A 441 -3.96 -6.08 26.80
N PHE A 442 -4.42 -4.87 27.14
CA PHE A 442 -3.81 -4.06 28.19
C PHE A 442 -4.80 -3.66 29.30
N ARG A 443 -5.87 -4.44 29.45
CA ARG A 443 -6.78 -4.41 30.61
C ARG A 443 -6.29 -5.35 31.72
N TRP A 444 -5.32 -4.87 32.48
CA TRP A 444 -4.76 -5.61 33.60
C TRP A 444 -5.79 -5.82 34.71
N ARG A 445 -5.74 -6.99 35.35
CA ARG A 445 -6.62 -7.39 36.45
C ARG A 445 -5.80 -7.81 37.66
N HIS A 446 -6.33 -7.57 38.86
CA HIS A 446 -5.82 -8.10 40.12
C HIS A 446 -6.02 -9.63 40.19
N GLU A 447 -5.40 -10.29 41.16
CA GLU A 447 -5.53 -11.74 41.37
C GLU A 447 -7.00 -12.17 41.62
N ASP A 448 -7.81 -11.28 42.20
CA ASP A 448 -9.24 -11.51 42.44
C ASP A 448 -10.13 -11.28 41.18
N GLY A 449 -9.52 -10.94 40.05
CA GLY A 449 -10.18 -10.68 38.77
C GLY A 449 -10.71 -9.26 38.58
N SER A 450 -10.64 -8.40 39.62
CA SER A 450 -11.04 -7.00 39.52
C SER A 450 -10.08 -6.20 38.62
N GLU A 451 -10.60 -5.24 37.86
CA GLU A 451 -9.76 -4.38 37.02
C GLU A 451 -9.06 -3.31 37.85
N TYR A 452 -7.82 -3.00 37.50
CA TYR A 452 -7.15 -1.80 37.99
C TYR A 452 -7.89 -0.56 37.48
N ARG A 453 -7.68 0.59 38.15
CA ARG A 453 -8.27 1.86 37.71
C ARG A 453 -7.82 2.23 36.29
N GLY A 454 -8.73 2.84 35.52
CA GLY A 454 -8.52 3.20 34.11
C GLY A 454 -7.36 4.18 33.84
N ASP A 455 -6.93 4.94 34.86
CA ASP A 455 -5.74 5.80 34.82
C ASP A 455 -4.41 5.03 34.97
N SER A 456 -4.48 3.73 35.26
CA SER A 456 -3.35 2.84 35.56
C SER A 456 -3.21 1.65 34.57
N ILE A 457 -4.11 1.54 33.59
CA ILE A 457 -4.15 0.48 32.54
C ILE A 457 -4.33 1.11 31.15
N ALA A 458 -4.56 0.32 30.09
CA ALA A 458 -4.70 0.82 28.72
C ALA A 458 -3.44 1.56 28.21
N GLN A 459 -2.29 1.03 28.58
CA GLN A 459 -0.98 1.42 28.07
C GLN A 459 -0.26 0.17 27.61
N SER A 460 0.50 0.25 26.51
CA SER A 460 1.32 -0.90 26.10
C SER A 460 2.45 -1.11 27.13
N SER A 461 2.41 -2.26 27.80
CA SER A 461 3.21 -2.49 29.00
C SER A 461 3.39 -3.97 29.30
N TRP A 462 4.34 -4.29 30.18
CA TRP A 462 4.49 -5.63 30.78
C TRP A 462 3.58 -5.83 32.00
N GLY A 463 2.95 -4.76 32.48
CA GLY A 463 2.08 -4.69 33.65
C GLY A 463 1.70 -3.23 33.95
N PRO A 464 0.77 -2.98 34.88
CA PRO A 464 0.44 -1.61 35.30
C PRO A 464 1.70 -0.85 35.73
N GLY A 465 1.97 0.31 35.11
CA GLY A 465 3.14 1.15 35.39
C GLY A 465 4.49 0.63 34.87
N ASN A 466 4.55 -0.53 34.21
CA ASN A 466 5.77 -1.09 33.61
C ASN A 466 5.71 -1.01 32.07
N ASN A 467 5.77 0.22 31.56
CA ASN A 467 5.56 0.54 30.16
C ASN A 467 6.63 -0.10 29.24
N TYR A 468 6.23 -0.41 28.01
CA TYR A 468 7.20 -0.75 26.98
C TYR A 468 8.12 0.45 26.68
N PRO A 469 9.35 0.21 26.22
CA PRO A 469 10.21 1.29 25.73
C PRO A 469 9.69 1.83 24.39
N GLU A 470 10.14 3.01 24.00
CA GLU A 470 10.00 3.46 22.60
C GLU A 470 10.71 2.49 21.64
N PRO A 471 10.19 2.28 20.42
CA PRO A 471 8.98 2.87 19.81
C PRO A 471 7.68 2.09 20.12
N TYR A 472 7.67 1.24 21.15
CA TYR A 472 6.56 0.31 21.44
C TYR A 472 5.57 0.83 22.49
N TYR A 473 5.76 2.06 22.97
CA TYR A 473 4.88 2.68 23.93
C TYR A 473 3.68 3.38 23.27
N PHE A 474 2.49 3.05 23.75
CA PHE A 474 1.21 3.65 23.38
C PHE A 474 0.39 3.90 24.64
N ASP A 475 -0.28 5.05 24.67
CA ASP A 475 -1.15 5.47 25.76
C ASP A 475 -2.59 5.65 25.27
N ALA A 476 -3.47 4.77 25.74
CA ALA A 476 -4.90 4.78 25.47
C ALA A 476 -5.74 5.04 26.73
N ARG A 477 -5.14 5.63 27.77
CA ARG A 477 -5.86 5.96 29.00
C ARG A 477 -6.98 6.96 28.76
N ASN A 478 -8.08 6.73 29.46
CA ASN A 478 -9.22 7.62 29.50
C ASN A 478 -9.79 7.63 30.92
N SER A 479 -9.62 8.74 31.63
CA SER A 479 -10.09 8.91 33.01
C SER A 479 -10.60 10.32 33.25
N GLU A 480 -11.61 10.47 34.11
CA GLU A 480 -12.07 11.79 34.57
C GLU A 480 -11.30 12.26 35.82
N GLN A 481 -10.72 11.33 36.58
CA GLN A 481 -10.07 11.60 37.86
C GLN A 481 -8.82 10.69 38.02
N PRO A 482 -7.61 11.18 37.69
CA PRO A 482 -7.31 12.48 37.09
C PRO A 482 -7.84 12.59 35.66
N TYR A 483 -8.05 13.82 35.17
CA TYR A 483 -8.51 14.03 33.80
C TYR A 483 -7.42 13.64 32.80
N LEU A 484 -7.64 12.52 32.10
CA LEU A 484 -6.76 11.94 31.09
C LEU A 484 -7.56 11.66 29.82
N ARG A 485 -7.06 12.14 28.68
CA ARG A 485 -7.59 11.85 27.34
C ARG A 485 -6.41 11.56 26.42
N SER A 486 -5.89 10.34 26.51
CA SER A 486 -4.72 9.97 25.71
C SER A 486 -5.07 9.84 24.22
N PRO A 487 -4.09 10.00 23.32
CA PRO A 487 -4.32 10.01 21.87
C PRO A 487 -4.91 8.71 21.31
N TRP A 488 -4.60 7.56 21.93
CA TRP A 488 -5.02 6.22 21.47
C TRP A 488 -6.27 5.67 22.14
N ARG A 489 -6.90 6.45 23.03
CA ARG A 489 -8.03 5.99 23.85
C ARG A 489 -9.24 5.48 23.06
N ASP A 490 -9.36 5.91 21.81
CA ASP A 490 -10.46 5.56 20.92
C ASP A 490 -10.05 4.56 19.82
N GLY A 491 -8.75 4.20 19.76
CA GLY A 491 -8.23 3.20 18.83
C GLY A 491 -8.96 1.86 18.98
N ALA A 492 -9.47 1.33 17.87
CA ALA A 492 -10.31 0.15 17.83
C ALA A 492 -9.62 -1.06 17.17
N GLY A 493 -8.37 -0.90 16.74
CA GLY A 493 -7.66 -1.91 15.94
C GLY A 493 -8.32 -2.18 14.59
N VAL A 494 -7.74 -3.09 13.81
CA VAL A 494 -8.24 -3.42 12.46
C VAL A 494 -9.58 -4.15 12.56
N ARG A 495 -9.66 -5.21 13.37
CA ARG A 495 -10.84 -6.06 13.53
C ARG A 495 -11.97 -5.37 14.29
N GLY A 496 -11.64 -4.68 15.40
CA GLY A 496 -12.64 -3.99 16.20
C GLY A 496 -13.30 -2.83 15.44
N ARG A 497 -12.58 -2.18 14.51
CA ARG A 497 -13.13 -1.15 13.61
C ARG A 497 -14.23 -1.69 12.70
N VAL A 498 -14.17 -2.97 12.33
CA VAL A 498 -15.14 -3.63 11.46
C VAL A 498 -16.07 -4.60 12.21
N ASN A 499 -16.18 -4.43 13.53
CA ASN A 499 -17.07 -5.20 14.41
C ASN A 499 -16.78 -6.72 14.42
N LEU A 500 -15.55 -7.14 14.13
CA LEU A 500 -15.10 -8.52 14.29
C LEU A 500 -14.58 -8.77 15.71
N PRO A 501 -14.74 -10.00 16.25
CA PRO A 501 -14.20 -10.38 17.54
C PRO A 501 -12.68 -10.50 17.49
N ASN A 502 -12.08 -10.39 18.67
CA ASN A 502 -10.66 -10.66 18.86
C ASN A 502 -10.34 -12.10 18.50
N ILE A 503 -9.20 -12.32 17.85
CA ILE A 503 -8.70 -13.66 17.56
C ILE A 503 -8.14 -14.26 18.85
N ASP A 504 -8.69 -15.39 19.28
CA ASP A 504 -8.25 -16.07 20.50
C ASP A 504 -6.79 -16.53 20.39
N MET A 505 -6.01 -16.16 21.40
CA MET A 505 -4.63 -16.60 21.58
C MET A 505 -4.42 -17.25 22.95
N SER A 506 -5.47 -17.53 23.72
CA SER A 506 -5.37 -18.07 25.09
C SER A 506 -4.75 -19.47 25.14
N HIS A 507 -4.83 -20.23 24.03
CA HIS A 507 -4.23 -21.54 23.88
C HIS A 507 -2.73 -21.49 23.55
N ILE A 508 -2.16 -20.31 23.27
CA ILE A 508 -0.74 -20.13 22.97
C ILE A 508 0.02 -19.83 24.26
N THR A 509 0.97 -20.69 24.62
CA THR A 509 1.62 -20.64 25.94
C THR A 509 3.06 -20.10 25.92
N THR A 510 3.74 -20.10 24.77
CA THR A 510 5.13 -19.62 24.68
C THR A 510 5.21 -18.30 23.92
N HIS A 511 6.22 -17.51 24.27
CA HIS A 511 6.48 -16.23 23.61
C HIS A 511 6.81 -16.40 22.13
N GLN A 512 7.61 -17.41 21.78
CA GLN A 512 7.98 -17.68 20.40
C GLN A 512 6.77 -18.12 19.56
N ASP A 513 5.89 -18.97 20.11
CA ASP A 513 4.67 -19.39 19.42
C ASP A 513 3.70 -18.22 19.26
N SER A 514 3.68 -17.28 20.22
CA SER A 514 2.90 -16.05 20.12
C SER A 514 3.37 -15.19 18.95
N ILE A 515 4.69 -15.05 18.76
CA ILE A 515 5.25 -14.32 17.61
C ILE A 515 4.84 -14.97 16.30
N ALA A 516 4.99 -16.30 16.18
CA ALA A 516 4.64 -17.03 14.96
C ALA A 516 3.13 -16.98 14.65
N PHE A 517 2.29 -17.09 15.68
CA PHE A 517 0.84 -17.02 15.57
C PHE A 517 0.38 -15.63 15.13
N VAL A 518 0.83 -14.58 15.84
CA VAL A 518 0.46 -13.19 15.57
C VAL A 518 0.93 -12.74 14.19
N GLU A 519 2.06 -13.25 13.71
CA GLU A 519 2.53 -12.96 12.36
C GLU A 519 1.57 -13.46 11.27
N LYS A 520 1.12 -14.73 11.38
CA LYS A 520 0.11 -15.28 10.46
C LYS A 520 -1.23 -14.57 10.58
N MET A 521 -1.60 -14.20 11.80
CA MET A 521 -2.80 -13.40 12.08
C MET A 521 -2.75 -12.05 11.35
N ILE A 522 -1.63 -11.32 11.44
CA ILE A 522 -1.45 -10.05 10.73
C ILE A 522 -1.53 -10.25 9.22
N LEU A 523 -0.87 -11.28 8.68
CA LEU A 523 -0.87 -11.57 7.25
C LEU A 523 -2.28 -11.89 6.72
N ASN A 524 -3.08 -12.63 7.48
CA ASN A 524 -4.46 -12.95 7.13
C ASN A 524 -5.36 -11.71 7.24
N GLU A 525 -5.19 -10.90 8.29
CA GLU A 525 -5.95 -9.68 8.47
C GLU A 525 -5.65 -8.64 7.37
N ALA A 526 -4.37 -8.54 6.96
CA ALA A 526 -3.96 -7.71 5.83
C ALA A 526 -4.65 -8.12 4.53
N GLY A 527 -4.84 -9.42 4.30
CA GLY A 527 -5.62 -9.93 3.17
C GLY A 527 -7.07 -9.42 3.21
N LEU A 528 -7.75 -9.55 4.36
CA LEU A 528 -9.15 -9.13 4.50
C LEU A 528 -9.33 -7.62 4.39
N GLU A 529 -8.39 -6.84 4.94
CA GLU A 529 -8.44 -5.39 5.00
C GLU A 529 -8.07 -4.72 3.67
N LEU A 530 -6.97 -5.19 3.06
CA LEU A 530 -6.28 -4.53 1.93
C LEU A 530 -6.59 -5.16 0.58
N ALA A 531 -7.49 -6.14 0.50
CA ALA A 531 -7.84 -6.80 -0.76
C ALA A 531 -8.11 -5.78 -1.87
N PHE A 532 -7.55 -6.05 -3.05
CA PHE A 532 -7.64 -5.26 -4.27
C PHE A 532 -6.76 -4.00 -4.30
N GLU A 533 -6.04 -3.65 -3.23
CA GLU A 533 -5.32 -2.36 -3.15
C GLU A 533 -3.89 -2.40 -3.69
N GLY A 534 -3.37 -3.56 -4.12
CA GLY A 534 -2.05 -3.67 -4.75
C GLY A 534 -0.94 -4.06 -3.78
N HIS A 535 -1.25 -4.81 -2.73
CA HIS A 535 -0.30 -5.17 -1.66
C HIS A 535 -0.14 -6.68 -1.47
N ARG A 536 -1.14 -7.49 -1.87
CA ARG A 536 -1.22 -8.89 -1.42
C ARG A 536 0.02 -9.70 -1.80
N TRP A 537 0.46 -9.64 -3.05
CA TRP A 537 1.62 -10.39 -3.51
C TRP A 537 2.91 -9.99 -2.80
N THR A 538 3.10 -8.70 -2.58
CA THR A 538 4.25 -8.16 -1.84
C THR A 538 4.29 -8.72 -0.41
N ASP A 539 3.14 -8.79 0.28
CA ASP A 539 3.04 -9.38 1.62
C ASP A 539 3.41 -10.86 1.64
N LEU A 540 2.87 -11.62 0.69
CA LEU A 540 3.11 -13.05 0.57
C LEU A 540 4.59 -13.35 0.29
N ILE A 541 5.23 -12.60 -0.61
CA ILE A 541 6.65 -12.78 -0.94
C ILE A 541 7.55 -12.45 0.24
N ARG A 542 7.28 -11.34 0.92
CA ARG A 542 8.07 -10.93 2.08
C ARG A 542 8.02 -11.99 3.18
N TYR A 543 6.82 -12.48 3.50
CA TYR A 543 6.66 -13.58 4.46
C TYR A 543 7.33 -14.86 3.98
N ALA A 544 7.10 -15.29 2.73
CA ALA A 544 7.64 -16.54 2.18
C ALA A 544 9.18 -16.57 2.21
N ARG A 545 9.84 -15.48 1.77
CA ARG A 545 11.30 -15.35 1.80
C ARG A 545 11.84 -15.44 3.22
N ARG A 546 11.26 -14.67 4.15
CA ARG A 546 11.68 -14.68 5.55
C ARG A 546 11.47 -16.06 6.18
N TYR A 547 10.30 -16.67 5.98
CA TYR A 547 10.00 -18.00 6.50
C TYR A 547 10.97 -19.05 5.97
N GLN A 548 11.37 -18.95 4.70
CA GLN A 548 12.40 -19.80 4.12
C GLN A 548 13.79 -19.58 4.75
N LYS A 549 14.19 -18.32 5.01
CA LYS A 549 15.44 -17.99 5.72
C LYS A 549 15.47 -18.53 7.16
N GLU A 550 14.30 -18.71 7.78
CA GLU A 550 14.15 -19.24 9.15
C GLU A 550 13.93 -20.77 9.22
N ASN A 551 14.31 -21.52 8.16
CA ASN A 551 14.14 -22.97 8.01
C ASN A 551 12.69 -23.47 7.81
N GLY A 552 11.75 -22.57 7.52
CA GLY A 552 10.44 -22.91 6.99
C GLY A 552 10.47 -23.19 5.48
N SER A 553 9.32 -23.52 4.89
CA SER A 553 9.17 -23.63 3.44
C SER A 553 8.26 -22.51 2.92
N GLY A 554 8.87 -21.47 2.33
CA GLY A 554 8.15 -20.37 1.72
C GLY A 554 7.23 -20.84 0.58
N GLY A 555 7.68 -21.81 -0.22
CA GLY A 555 6.90 -22.37 -1.32
C GLY A 555 5.69 -23.18 -0.86
N SER A 556 5.85 -23.96 0.23
CA SER A 556 4.71 -24.65 0.85
C SER A 556 3.69 -23.65 1.39
N PHE A 557 4.17 -22.58 2.05
CA PHE A 557 3.31 -21.50 2.54
C PHE A 557 2.51 -20.83 1.41
N LEU A 558 3.16 -20.46 0.29
CA LEU A 558 2.47 -19.86 -0.85
C LEU A 558 1.43 -20.82 -1.45
N ASN A 559 1.80 -22.08 -1.67
CA ASN A 559 0.89 -23.10 -2.18
C ASN A 559 -0.33 -23.26 -1.27
N GLU A 560 -0.13 -23.39 0.05
CA GLU A 560 -1.22 -23.53 1.01
C GLU A 560 -2.15 -22.32 1.02
N THR A 561 -1.59 -21.12 0.97
CA THR A 561 -2.33 -19.85 1.02
C THR A 561 -3.20 -19.66 -0.22
N LEU A 562 -2.68 -19.94 -1.41
CA LEU A 562 -3.38 -19.70 -2.67
C LEU A 562 -4.32 -20.85 -3.08
N ARG A 563 -4.10 -22.06 -2.57
CA ARG A 563 -4.83 -23.27 -2.97
C ARG A 563 -6.35 -23.11 -2.91
N GLY A 564 -6.87 -22.40 -1.90
CA GLY A 564 -8.31 -22.20 -1.71
C GLY A 564 -9.00 -21.58 -2.94
N LYS A 565 -8.38 -20.55 -3.54
CA LYS A 565 -8.87 -19.88 -4.75
C LYS A 565 -9.05 -20.86 -5.91
N TYR A 566 -7.99 -21.58 -6.28
CA TYR A 566 -8.03 -22.49 -7.43
C TYR A 566 -8.95 -23.68 -7.19
N LEU A 567 -8.96 -24.25 -5.97
CA LEU A 567 -9.89 -25.33 -5.63
C LEU A 567 -11.35 -24.90 -5.77
N LYS A 568 -11.70 -23.69 -5.33
CA LYS A 568 -13.07 -23.16 -5.47
C LYS A 568 -13.42 -22.88 -6.93
N ALA A 569 -12.48 -22.39 -7.73
CA ALA A 569 -12.65 -22.19 -9.16
C ALA A 569 -12.64 -23.50 -9.98
N GLY A 570 -12.37 -24.66 -9.37
CA GLY A 570 -12.25 -25.93 -10.08
C GLY A 570 -11.01 -26.02 -10.99
N GLN A 571 -9.98 -25.22 -10.72
CA GLN A 571 -8.75 -25.12 -11.49
C GLN A 571 -7.57 -25.78 -10.76
N PRO A 572 -6.54 -26.28 -11.48
CA PRO A 572 -5.30 -26.71 -10.84
C PRO A 572 -4.59 -25.51 -10.22
N ALA A 573 -4.13 -25.65 -8.97
CA ALA A 573 -3.31 -24.64 -8.33
C ALA A 573 -1.90 -24.60 -8.96
N PRO A 574 -1.28 -23.40 -9.09
CA PRO A 574 0.09 -23.27 -9.57
C PRO A 574 1.07 -23.91 -8.58
N ASP A 575 2.20 -24.43 -9.10
CA ASP A 575 3.27 -24.96 -8.27
C ASP A 575 4.31 -23.88 -7.94
N LEU A 576 4.23 -23.36 -6.71
CA LEU A 576 5.16 -22.38 -6.15
C LEU A 576 6.16 -23.01 -5.18
N SER A 577 6.39 -24.33 -5.24
CA SER A 577 7.32 -25.01 -4.34
C SER A 577 8.76 -24.51 -4.46
N ALA A 578 9.18 -24.11 -5.66
CA ALA A 578 10.50 -23.55 -5.94
C ALA A 578 10.47 -22.02 -5.94
N GLU A 579 11.46 -21.39 -5.31
CA GLU A 579 11.58 -19.92 -5.20
C GLU A 579 11.61 -19.20 -6.55
N ARG A 580 12.24 -19.79 -7.57
CA ARG A 580 12.23 -19.22 -8.93
C ARG A 580 10.82 -19.04 -9.51
N SER A 581 9.86 -19.87 -9.10
CA SER A 581 8.47 -19.80 -9.57
C SER A 581 7.70 -18.64 -8.94
N TRP A 582 8.28 -17.96 -7.95
CA TRP A 582 7.67 -16.80 -7.30
C TRP A 582 7.89 -15.52 -8.11
N TYR A 583 8.81 -15.56 -9.07
CA TYR A 583 9.23 -14.40 -9.83
C TYR A 583 8.93 -14.60 -11.32
N PHE A 584 8.63 -13.51 -12.00
CA PHE A 584 8.57 -13.50 -13.44
C PHE A 584 9.98 -13.47 -14.02
N THR A 585 10.17 -14.20 -15.10
CA THR A 585 11.38 -14.09 -15.91
C THR A 585 11.35 -12.74 -16.62
N LEU A 586 12.47 -12.01 -16.60
CA LEU A 586 12.60 -10.83 -17.45
C LEU A 586 12.46 -11.25 -18.92
N PRO A 587 11.80 -10.45 -19.79
CA PRO A 587 11.40 -10.86 -21.15
C PRO A 587 12.50 -11.32 -22.13
N ASN A 588 13.77 -11.44 -21.72
CA ASN A 588 14.91 -11.74 -22.59
C ASN A 588 15.81 -12.91 -22.10
N GLU A 589 15.32 -13.79 -21.24
CA GLU A 589 15.88 -15.17 -21.16
C GLU A 589 15.37 -16.07 -22.27
#